data_AF-A0A097ARJ0-F1
#
_entry.id   AF-A0A097ARJ0-F1
#
_cell.length_a   1.000
_cell.length_b   1.000
_cell.length_c   1.000
_cell.angle_alpha   90.00
_cell.angle_beta   90.00
_cell.angle_gamma   90.00
#
_symmetry.space_group_name_H-M   'P 1'
#
loop_
_entity.id
_entity.type
_entity.pdbx_description
1 polymer ?
#
loop_
_entity_poly.entity_id
_entity_poly.type
_entity_poly.pdbx_seq_one_letter_code
_entity_poly.pdbx_strand_id
1 'polypeptide(L)'
;MAFDMPYYHHYPYHHHPAYCKTIYTVKPGDTMWSIANMFGISLDCLIRANPQIPDPNLIYPGQQICIPFYCPPPKPETCRTIYTVKPGDTMWSIANMFGISLDCLIKANPQILDPNLIYPGQQICIPSA
;
A
#
# COMPACT_ATOMS: atom_id res chain seq x y z
N MET A 1 -26.07 -35.88 8.88
CA MET A 1 -25.99 -35.41 7.49
C MET A 1 -24.80 -34.47 7.42
N ALA A 2 -23.64 -34.99 7.02
CA ALA A 2 -22.41 -34.22 6.91
C ALA A 2 -22.33 -33.64 5.50
N PHE A 3 -22.18 -32.32 5.38
CA PHE A 3 -21.89 -31.69 4.10
C PHE A 3 -20.39 -31.84 3.83
N ASP A 4 -20.07 -32.60 2.78
CA ASP A 4 -18.76 -32.61 2.12
C ASP A 4 -18.42 -31.19 1.66
N MET A 5 -17.40 -30.57 2.27
CA MET A 5 -16.81 -29.33 1.79
C MET A 5 -15.53 -29.66 1.02
N PRO A 6 -15.47 -29.43 -0.31
CA PRO A 6 -14.36 -29.89 -1.13
C PRO A 6 -13.09 -29.07 -0.85
N TYR A 7 -12.03 -29.80 -0.56
CA TYR A 7 -10.62 -29.47 -0.79
C TYR A 7 -10.20 -28.01 -0.57
N TYR A 8 -9.90 -27.68 0.69
CA TYR A 8 -8.94 -26.62 1.00
C TYR A 8 -7.59 -26.99 0.38
N HIS A 9 -7.28 -26.44 -0.79
CA HIS A 9 -5.90 -26.37 -1.25
C HIS A 9 -5.12 -25.60 -0.18
N HIS A 10 -4.11 -26.26 0.37
CA HIS A 10 -3.12 -25.65 1.23
C HIS A 10 -2.45 -24.51 0.46
N TYR A 11 -2.89 -23.28 0.70
CA TYR A 11 -2.12 -22.11 0.31
C TYR A 11 -0.87 -22.07 1.19
N PRO A 12 0.33 -22.14 0.61
CA PRO A 12 1.55 -22.08 1.38
C PRO A 12 1.63 -20.72 2.06
N TYR A 13 2.09 -20.73 3.30
CA TYR A 13 2.30 -19.62 4.22
C TYR A 13 2.85 -18.32 3.59
N HIS A 14 2.00 -17.56 2.89
CA HIS A 14 2.19 -16.14 2.70
C HIS A 14 1.60 -15.49 3.94
N HIS A 15 2.46 -15.08 4.87
CA HIS A 15 2.15 -14.39 6.10
C HIS A 15 0.85 -13.57 6.02
N HIS A 16 -0.27 -14.13 6.47
CA HIS A 16 -1.40 -13.29 6.84
C HIS A 16 -0.86 -12.42 7.97
N PRO A 17 -0.76 -11.09 7.80
CA PRO A 17 -0.33 -10.26 8.90
C PRO A 17 -1.27 -10.53 10.07
N ALA A 18 -0.78 -10.48 11.31
CA ALA A 18 -1.46 -10.87 12.56
C ALA A 18 -2.73 -10.04 12.91
N TYR A 19 -3.35 -9.47 11.89
CA TYR A 19 -4.22 -8.32 11.85
C TYR A 19 -5.53 -8.60 11.08
N CYS A 20 -5.65 -9.80 10.47
CA CYS A 20 -6.86 -10.21 9.75
C CYS A 20 -7.98 -10.65 10.69
N LYS A 21 -9.08 -9.89 10.74
CA LYS A 21 -10.26 -10.21 11.57
C LYS A 21 -11.10 -11.33 10.96
N THR A 22 -11.38 -11.20 9.66
CA THR A 22 -12.21 -12.13 8.92
C THR A 22 -11.87 -12.09 7.43
N ILE A 23 -12.22 -13.14 6.70
CA ILE A 23 -12.11 -13.21 5.25
C ILE A 23 -13.47 -12.93 4.64
N TYR A 24 -13.55 -11.90 3.81
CA TYR A 24 -14.70 -11.62 2.96
C TYR A 24 -14.47 -12.22 1.57
N THR A 25 -15.47 -12.92 1.06
CA THR A 25 -15.45 -13.43 -0.32
C THR A 25 -16.18 -12.45 -1.22
N VAL A 26 -15.47 -11.89 -2.18
CA VAL A 26 -15.99 -10.89 -3.13
C VAL A 26 -17.19 -11.45 -3.88
N LYS A 27 -18.25 -10.63 -3.99
CA LYS A 27 -19.48 -10.94 -4.72
C LYS A 27 -19.53 -10.16 -6.03
N PRO A 28 -20.36 -10.60 -7.00
CA PRO A 28 -20.62 -9.81 -8.21
C PRO A 28 -21.07 -8.39 -7.86
N GLY A 29 -20.38 -7.38 -8.42
CA GLY A 29 -20.67 -5.96 -8.21
C GLY A 29 -19.94 -5.31 -7.03
N ASP A 30 -19.18 -6.06 -6.24
CA ASP A 30 -18.36 -5.48 -5.17
C ASP A 30 -17.18 -4.67 -5.73
N THR A 31 -16.82 -3.62 -4.99
CA THR A 31 -15.56 -2.88 -5.14
C THR A 31 -14.84 -2.86 -3.80
N MET A 32 -13.53 -2.61 -3.79
CA MET A 32 -12.81 -2.38 -2.53
C MET A 32 -13.46 -1.27 -1.69
N TRP A 33 -14.01 -0.23 -2.35
CA TRP A 33 -14.71 0.85 -1.68
C TRP A 33 -16.03 0.41 -1.02
N SER A 34 -16.87 -0.37 -1.72
CA SER A 34 -18.14 -0.84 -1.14
C SER A 34 -17.90 -1.80 0.02
N ILE A 35 -16.88 -2.66 -0.08
CA ILE A 35 -16.48 -3.57 0.99
C ILE A 35 -15.97 -2.78 2.19
N ALA A 36 -15.06 -1.83 1.99
CA ALA A 36 -14.53 -1.00 3.09
C ALA A 36 -15.66 -0.29 3.86
N ASN A 37 -16.62 0.30 3.14
CA ASN A 37 -17.79 0.94 3.73
C ASN A 37 -18.70 -0.04 4.48
N MET A 38 -18.93 -1.22 3.92
CA MET A 38 -19.73 -2.28 4.58
C MET A 38 -19.16 -2.64 5.95
N PHE A 39 -17.84 -2.62 6.10
CA PHE A 39 -17.14 -2.95 7.35
C PHE A 39 -16.76 -1.71 8.19
N GLY A 40 -17.12 -0.51 7.75
CA GLY A 40 -16.85 0.73 8.48
C GLY A 40 -15.35 1.06 8.60
N ILE A 41 -14.53 0.67 7.63
CA ILE A 41 -13.09 0.98 7.58
C ILE A 41 -12.78 1.85 6.36
N SER A 42 -11.64 2.54 6.37
CA SER A 42 -11.21 3.31 5.21
C SER A 42 -10.77 2.40 4.05
N LEU A 43 -10.96 2.89 2.82
CA LEU A 43 -10.45 2.22 1.62
C LEU A 43 -8.94 1.95 1.71
N ASP A 44 -8.15 2.95 2.11
CA ASP A 44 -6.70 2.82 2.31
C ASP A 44 -6.35 1.70 3.29
N CYS A 45 -7.10 1.57 4.39
CA CYS A 45 -6.88 0.51 5.35
C CYS A 45 -7.14 -0.87 4.75
N LEU A 46 -8.24 -1.03 4.00
CA LEU A 46 -8.53 -2.29 3.33
C LEU A 46 -7.46 -2.64 2.30
N ILE A 47 -7.01 -1.67 1.50
CA ILE A 47 -5.96 -1.87 0.49
C ILE A 47 -4.65 -2.30 1.17
N ARG A 48 -4.21 -1.58 2.20
CA ARG A 48 -2.97 -1.89 2.93
C ARG A 48 -3.01 -3.24 3.65
N ALA A 49 -4.18 -3.67 4.09
CA ALA A 49 -4.37 -4.99 4.68
C ALA A 49 -4.32 -6.14 3.65
N ASN A 50 -4.39 -5.81 2.35
CA ASN A 50 -4.39 -6.78 1.25
C ASN A 50 -3.28 -6.49 0.22
N PRO A 51 -1.99 -6.48 0.64
CA PRO A 51 -0.87 -6.15 -0.26
C PRO A 51 -0.69 -7.16 -1.41
N GLN A 52 -1.31 -8.33 -1.32
CA GLN A 52 -1.38 -9.32 -2.40
C GLN A 52 -2.26 -8.90 -3.58
N ILE A 53 -3.01 -7.78 -3.47
CA ILE A 53 -3.88 -7.25 -4.51
C ILE A 53 -3.18 -6.04 -5.14
N PRO A 54 -2.53 -6.19 -6.32
CA PRO A 54 -1.70 -5.13 -6.89
C PRO A 54 -2.51 -3.95 -7.40
N ASP A 55 -3.68 -4.22 -8.00
CA ASP A 55 -4.63 -3.21 -8.45
C ASP A 55 -5.91 -3.30 -7.60
N PRO A 56 -6.14 -2.37 -6.66
CA PRO A 56 -7.32 -2.37 -5.81
C PRO A 56 -8.62 -2.06 -6.55
N ASN A 57 -8.55 -1.56 -7.80
CA ASN A 57 -9.73 -1.33 -8.64
C ASN A 57 -10.16 -2.61 -9.40
N LEU A 58 -9.35 -3.67 -9.35
CA LEU A 58 -9.58 -4.90 -10.10
C LEU A 58 -9.66 -6.10 -9.15
N ILE A 59 -10.87 -6.35 -8.65
CA ILE A 59 -11.21 -7.53 -7.84
C ILE A 59 -12.24 -8.39 -8.56
N TYR A 60 -12.23 -9.70 -8.29
CA TYR A 60 -13.08 -10.67 -8.97
C TYR A 60 -14.01 -11.40 -7.99
N PRO A 61 -15.24 -11.76 -8.39
CA PRO A 61 -16.10 -12.63 -7.59
C PRO A 61 -15.37 -13.91 -7.17
N GLY A 62 -15.52 -14.30 -5.91
CA GLY A 62 -14.81 -15.44 -5.31
C GLY A 62 -13.42 -15.11 -4.75
N GLN A 63 -12.87 -13.94 -5.05
CA GLN A 63 -11.60 -13.50 -4.46
C GLN A 63 -11.75 -13.31 -2.95
N GLN A 64 -10.74 -13.76 -2.19
CA GLN A 64 -10.71 -13.62 -0.74
C GLN A 64 -9.98 -12.33 -0.35
N ILE A 65 -10.65 -11.51 0.44
CA ILE A 65 -10.15 -10.24 0.96
C ILE A 65 -10.10 -10.35 2.48
N CYS A 66 -8.95 -10.03 3.05
CA CYS A 66 -8.79 -9.86 4.46
C CYS A 66 -9.44 -8.55 4.93
N ILE A 67 -10.38 -8.65 5.87
CA ILE A 67 -10.92 -7.50 6.59
C ILE A 67 -10.14 -7.36 7.90
N PRO A 68 -9.39 -6.26 8.11
CA PRO A 68 -8.60 -6.08 9.33
C PRO A 68 -9.46 -5.68 10.54
N PHE A 69 -9.00 -5.96 11.77
CA PHE A 69 -9.68 -5.46 13.00
C PHE A 69 -9.19 -4.07 13.42
N TYR A 70 -8.06 -3.62 12.90
CA TYR A 70 -7.50 -2.30 13.16
C TYR A 70 -6.70 -1.83 11.95
N CYS A 71 -6.60 -0.51 11.82
CA CYS A 71 -5.85 0.15 10.75
C CYS A 71 -4.68 0.86 11.41
N PRO A 72 -3.47 0.27 11.44
CA PRO A 72 -2.33 1.00 11.95
C PRO A 72 -2.13 2.26 11.11
N PRO A 73 -1.76 3.41 11.73
CA PRO A 73 -1.39 4.58 10.96
C PRO A 73 -0.28 4.22 9.96
N PRO A 74 -0.17 4.93 8.82
CA PRO A 74 0.98 4.78 7.94
C PRO A 74 2.26 4.88 8.78
N LYS A 75 3.19 3.95 8.58
CA LYS A 75 4.49 4.05 9.22
C LYS A 75 5.10 5.38 8.76
N PRO A 76 5.58 6.23 9.67
CA PRO A 76 6.26 7.45 9.27
C PRO A 76 7.43 7.09 8.34
N GLU A 77 7.51 7.77 7.21
CA GLU A 77 8.65 7.68 6.30
C GLU A 77 9.86 8.27 7.02
N THR A 78 10.73 7.40 7.54
CA THR A 78 11.91 7.84 8.28
C THR A 78 13.05 8.09 7.32
N CYS A 79 13.78 9.19 7.54
CA CYS A 79 14.92 9.51 6.74
C CYS A 79 16.03 8.47 6.85
N ARG A 80 16.30 7.76 5.76
CA ARG A 80 17.36 6.77 5.69
C ARG A 80 18.69 7.41 5.32
N THR A 81 18.68 8.30 4.33
CA THR A 81 19.88 9.00 3.87
C THR A 81 19.53 10.36 3.26
N ILE A 82 20.53 11.24 3.16
CA ILE A 82 20.40 12.55 2.52
C ILE A 82 21.05 12.49 1.13
N TYR A 83 20.27 12.84 0.12
CA TYR A 83 20.73 13.03 -1.24
C TYR A 83 20.87 14.52 -1.54
N THR A 84 21.98 14.91 -2.15
CA THR A 84 22.19 16.28 -2.64
C THR A 84 21.82 16.34 -4.12
N VAL A 85 20.82 17.14 -4.45
CA VAL A 85 20.33 17.34 -5.82
C VAL A 85 21.46 17.80 -6.73
N LYS A 86 21.56 17.18 -7.90
CA LYS A 86 22.53 17.49 -8.96
C LYS A 86 21.85 18.24 -10.11
N PRO A 87 22.62 18.95 -10.95
CA PRO A 87 22.08 19.53 -12.18
C PRO A 87 21.37 18.49 -13.05
N GLY A 88 20.10 18.76 -13.38
CA GLY A 88 19.26 17.87 -14.21
C GLY A 88 18.41 16.87 -13.43
N ASP A 89 18.56 16.78 -12.10
CA ASP A 89 17.72 15.92 -11.30
C ASP A 89 16.27 16.42 -11.23
N THR A 90 15.34 15.46 -11.20
CA THR A 90 13.94 15.64 -10.83
C THR A 90 13.59 14.72 -9.68
N MET A 91 12.56 15.03 -8.90
CA MET A 91 12.03 14.13 -7.87
C MET A 91 11.74 12.73 -8.42
N TRP A 92 11.21 12.63 -9.65
CA TRP A 92 10.95 11.37 -10.31
C TRP A 92 12.23 10.57 -10.58
N SER A 93 13.26 11.21 -11.15
CA SER A 93 14.54 10.55 -11.43
C SER A 93 15.25 10.08 -10.15
N ILE A 94 15.15 10.86 -9.07
CA ILE A 94 15.72 10.50 -7.76
C ILE A 94 14.95 9.32 -7.17
N ALA A 95 13.61 9.35 -7.16
CA ALA A 95 12.80 8.24 -6.66
C ALA A 95 13.14 6.92 -7.37
N ASN A 96 13.25 6.96 -8.71
CA ASN A 96 13.66 5.81 -9.51
C ASN A 96 15.08 5.33 -9.21
N MET A 97 16.03 6.24 -9.02
CA MET A 97 17.41 5.90 -8.66
C MET A 97 17.48 5.10 -7.36
N PHE A 98 16.61 5.41 -6.39
CA PHE A 98 16.55 4.74 -5.10
C PHE A 98 15.52 3.60 -5.02
N GLY A 99 14.81 3.32 -6.11
CA GLY A 99 13.81 2.24 -6.17
C GLY A 99 12.60 2.47 -5.25
N ILE A 100 12.23 3.73 -5.00
CA ILE A 100 11.06 4.12 -4.20
C ILE A 100 10.02 4.81 -5.08
N SER A 101 8.77 4.86 -4.61
CA SER A 101 7.74 5.60 -5.33
C SER A 101 7.97 7.12 -5.23
N LEU A 102 7.56 7.87 -6.25
CA LEU A 102 7.59 9.33 -6.23
C LEU A 102 6.80 9.89 -5.04
N ASP A 103 5.64 9.30 -4.75
CA ASP A 103 4.79 9.70 -3.63
C ASP A 103 5.47 9.49 -2.27
N CYS A 104 6.17 8.36 -2.08
CA CYS A 104 6.99 8.09 -0.90
C CYS A 104 8.08 9.16 -0.72
N LEU A 105 8.80 9.50 -1.79
CA LEU A 105 9.82 10.55 -1.75
C LEU A 105 9.23 11.93 -1.41
N ILE A 106 8.10 12.31 -2.01
CA ILE A 106 7.43 13.60 -1.75
C ILE A 106 6.97 13.68 -0.30
N LYS A 107 6.29 12.63 0.20
CA LYS A 107 5.79 12.58 1.59
C LYS A 107 6.91 12.65 2.62
N ALA A 108 8.07 12.07 2.31
CA ALA A 108 9.25 12.14 3.18
C ALA A 108 9.91 13.54 3.21
N ASN A 109 9.53 14.45 2.30
CA ASN A 109 10.10 15.78 2.18
C ASN A 109 9.05 16.89 2.25
N PRO A 110 8.28 17.00 3.36
CA PRO A 110 7.19 17.98 3.49
C PRO A 110 7.67 19.45 3.44
N GLN A 111 8.98 19.70 3.61
CA GLN A 111 9.60 21.01 3.43
C GLN A 111 9.66 21.46 1.96
N ILE A 112 9.44 20.56 0.99
CA ILE A 112 9.44 20.85 -0.44
C ILE A 112 8.00 21.10 -0.88
N LEU A 113 7.66 22.39 -1.03
CA LEU A 113 6.28 22.81 -1.33
C LEU A 113 5.86 22.51 -2.77
N ASP A 114 6.79 22.59 -3.72
CA ASP A 114 6.58 22.19 -5.11
C ASP A 114 7.58 21.09 -5.51
N PRO A 115 7.13 19.83 -5.60
CA PRO A 115 7.97 18.70 -6.01
C PRO A 115 8.56 18.81 -7.41
N ASN A 116 8.00 19.65 -8.28
CA ASN A 116 8.54 19.88 -9.63
C ASN A 116 9.68 20.91 -9.63
N LEU A 117 9.93 21.57 -8.50
CA LEU A 117 10.89 22.66 -8.38
C LEU A 117 11.93 22.36 -7.30
N ILE A 118 12.94 21.58 -7.67
CA ILE A 118 14.13 21.31 -6.86
C ILE A 118 15.36 21.95 -7.50
N TYR A 119 16.33 22.33 -6.67
CA TYR A 119 17.53 23.04 -7.13
C TYR A 119 18.81 22.25 -6.83
N PRO A 120 19.84 22.32 -7.70
CA PRO A 120 21.14 21.75 -7.39
C PRO A 120 21.67 22.22 -6.03
N GLY A 121 22.22 21.29 -5.25
CA GLY A 121 22.69 21.53 -3.88
C GLY A 121 21.61 21.37 -2.80
N GLN A 122 20.32 21.32 -3.17
CA GLN A 122 19.25 21.06 -2.21
C GLN A 122 19.40 19.67 -1.59
N GLN A 123 19.14 19.57 -0.29
CA GLN A 123 19.16 18.30 0.44
C GLN A 123 17.76 17.69 0.46
N ILE A 124 17.68 16.45 0.00
CA ILE A 124 16.47 15.64 -0.04
C ILE A 124 16.67 14.43 0.86
N CYS A 125 15.71 14.21 1.74
CA CYS A 125 15.62 13.00 2.51
C CYS A 125 15.15 11.84 1.62
N ILE A 126 15.94 10.78 1.55
CA ILE A 126 15.54 9.51 0.94
C ILE A 126 15.02 8.60 2.05
N PRO A 127 13.73 8.24 2.07
CA PRO A 127 13.16 7.37 3.09
C PRO A 127 13.59 5.91 2.91
N SER A 128 13.48 5.13 3.99
CA SER A 128 13.44 3.67 3.89
C SER A 128 12.02 3.27 3.46
N ALA A 129 11.90 2.76 2.23
CA ALA A 129 10.66 2.31 1.59
C ALA A 129 9.65 1.58 2.50
#